data_AF-A0A354VAA0-F1
#
_entry.id   AF-A0A354VAA0-F1
#
_cell.length_a   1.000
_cell.length_b   1.000
_cell.length_c   1.000
_cell.angle_alpha   90.00
_cell.angle_beta   90.00
_cell.angle_gamma   90.00
#
_symmetry.space_group_name_H-M   'P 1'
#
loop_
_entity.id
_entity.type
_entity.pdbx_description
1 polymer ?
#
loop_
_entity_poly.entity_id
_entity_poly.type
_entity_poly.pdbx_seq_one_letter_code
_entity_poly.pdbx_strand_id
1 'polypeptide(L)'
;MQFGFLLEQVVNGLVLGGYYLLIALGLSLIFSVGGVVNLAHGAFYALGAYASVEITKYLGFGPAVVISPLAVALLGILFERFILRRFYNADPILSLLVTFGLAMVAEQTIRIVWGAAPLSASIPPVFR
;
A
#
# COMPACT_ATOMS: atom_id res chain seq x y z
N MET A 1 -18.75 23.85 -22.23
CA MET A 1 -17.72 23.84 -21.17
C MET A 1 -18.14 23.05 -19.92
N GLN A 2 -19.40 23.12 -19.47
CA GLN A 2 -19.86 22.43 -18.25
C GLN A 2 -19.92 20.89 -18.35
N PHE A 3 -20.31 20.35 -19.52
CA PHE A 3 -20.41 18.90 -19.73
C PHE A 3 -19.05 18.18 -19.78
N GLY A 4 -18.03 18.82 -20.35
CA GLY A 4 -16.65 18.30 -20.34
C GLY A 4 -16.09 18.19 -18.93
N PHE A 5 -16.30 19.22 -18.11
CA PHE A 5 -15.93 19.21 -16.69
C PHE A 5 -16.64 18.09 -15.91
N LEU A 6 -17.94 17.87 -16.15
CA LEU A 6 -18.67 16.76 -15.53
C LEU A 6 -18.07 15.39 -15.91
N LEU A 7 -17.73 15.19 -17.18
CA LEU A 7 -17.08 13.95 -17.62
C LEU A 7 -15.72 13.76 -16.95
N GLU A 8 -14.89 14.80 -16.85
CA GLU A 8 -13.60 14.74 -16.14
C GLU A 8 -13.78 14.37 -14.67
N GLN A 9 -14.78 14.94 -13.98
CA GLN A 9 -15.06 14.61 -12.58
C GLN A 9 -15.53 13.15 -12.42
N VAL A 10 -16.36 12.65 -13.34
CA VAL A 10 -16.79 11.25 -13.33
C VAL A 10 -15.60 10.31 -13.53
N VAL A 11 -14.72 10.61 -14.50
CA VAL A 11 -13.52 9.80 -14.75
C VAL A 11 -12.58 9.84 -13.54
N ASN A 12 -12.33 11.02 -12.96
CA ASN A 12 -11.51 11.14 -11.75
C ASN A 12 -12.13 10.37 -10.58
N GLY A 13 -13.45 10.43 -10.40
CA GLY A 13 -14.18 9.67 -9.38
C GLY A 13 -14.05 8.16 -9.57
N LEU A 14 -14.13 7.67 -10.82
CA LEU A 14 -13.92 6.25 -11.14
C LEU A 14 -12.48 5.80 -10.88
N VAL A 15 -11.49 6.62 -11.22
CA VAL A 15 -10.08 6.32 -10.98
C VAL A 15 -9.79 6.26 -9.48
N LEU A 16 -10.23 7.27 -8.72
CA LEU A 16 -10.09 7.30 -7.25
C LEU A 16 -10.85 6.15 -6.58
N GLY A 17 -12.08 5.88 -7.03
CA GLY A 17 -12.87 4.75 -6.56
C GLY A 17 -12.19 3.41 -6.83
N GLY A 18 -11.57 3.26 -8.01
CA GLY A 18 -10.77 2.09 -8.38
C GLY A 18 -9.58 1.89 -7.44
N TYR A 19 -8.88 2.96 -7.06
CA TYR A 19 -7.79 2.87 -6.08
C TYR A 19 -8.29 2.40 -4.71
N TYR A 20 -9.36 2.99 -4.19
CA TYR A 20 -9.93 2.57 -2.91
C TYR A 20 -10.48 1.15 -2.94
N LEU A 21 -11.11 0.75 -4.05
CA LEU A 21 -11.58 -0.61 -4.28
C LEU A 21 -10.41 -1.60 -4.22
N LEU A 22 -9.31 -1.34 -4.95
CA LEU A 22 -8.13 -2.22 -4.94
C LEU A 22 -7.51 -2.35 -3.54
N ILE A 23 -7.43 -1.24 -2.79
CA ILE A 23 -6.93 -1.25 -1.42
C ILE A 23 -7.83 -2.11 -0.51
N ALA A 24 -9.15 -1.93 -0.61
CA ALA A 24 -10.13 -2.69 0.17
C ALA A 24 -10.16 -4.18 -0.19
N LEU A 25 -10.05 -4.50 -1.49
CA LEU A 25 -9.94 -5.87 -1.98
C LEU A 25 -8.71 -6.58 -1.41
N GLY A 26 -7.59 -5.87 -1.24
CA GLY A 26 -6.39 -6.42 -0.60
C GLY A 26 -6.68 -6.96 0.80
N LEU A 27 -7.32 -6.15 1.66
CA LEU A 27 -7.69 -6.58 3.01
C LEU A 27 -8.71 -7.73 2.99
N SER A 28 -9.71 -7.66 2.10
CA SER A 28 -10.72 -8.70 1.93
C SER A 28 -10.10 -10.05 1.54
N LEU A 29 -9.15 -10.06 0.60
CA LEU A 29 -8.45 -11.28 0.17
C LEU A 29 -7.57 -11.87 1.27
N ILE A 30 -6.85 -11.02 2.01
CA ILE A 30 -6.03 -11.47 3.15
C ILE A 30 -6.92 -12.16 4.19
N PHE A 31 -8.04 -11.55 4.55
CA PHE A 31 -8.96 -12.12 5.52
C PHE A 31 -9.66 -13.38 4.99
N SER A 32 -10.10 -13.37 3.74
CA SER A 32 -10.85 -14.47 3.13
C SER A 32 -10.01 -15.74 2.96
N VAL A 33 -8.71 -15.62 2.66
CA VAL A 33 -7.84 -16.78 2.43
C VAL A 33 -7.09 -17.18 3.70
N GLY A 34 -6.59 -16.21 4.48
CA GLY A 34 -5.80 -16.46 5.68
C GLY A 34 -6.63 -16.68 6.94
N GLY A 35 -7.90 -16.26 6.97
CA GLY A 35 -8.74 -16.29 8.18
C GLY A 35 -8.32 -15.29 9.25
N VAL A 36 -7.40 -14.37 8.92
CA VAL A 36 -6.72 -13.49 9.86
C VAL A 36 -6.88 -12.03 9.42
N VAL A 37 -7.32 -11.17 10.35
CA VAL A 37 -7.42 -9.73 10.10
C VAL A 37 -6.03 -9.09 10.25
N ASN A 38 -5.55 -8.47 9.18
CA ASN A 38 -4.25 -7.81 9.12
C ASN A 38 -4.38 -6.28 9.05
N LEU A 39 -4.25 -5.61 10.20
CA LEU A 39 -4.30 -4.14 10.27
C LEU A 39 -3.05 -3.47 9.68
N ALA A 40 -1.94 -4.22 9.53
CA ALA A 40 -0.71 -3.70 8.93
C ALA A 40 -0.77 -3.55 7.41
N HIS A 41 -1.83 -4.04 6.74
CA HIS A 41 -1.98 -3.96 5.27
C HIS A 41 -1.78 -2.54 4.72
N GLY A 42 -2.36 -1.53 5.39
CA GLY A 42 -2.19 -0.13 4.99
C GLY A 42 -0.74 0.35 5.03
N ALA A 43 0.07 -0.20 5.94
CA ALA A 43 1.50 0.10 6.00
C ALA A 43 2.28 -0.50 4.81
N PHE A 44 1.92 -1.70 4.35
CA PHE A 44 2.51 -2.27 3.12
C PHE A 44 2.17 -1.45 1.88
N TYR A 45 0.93 -0.97 1.78
CA TYR A 45 0.53 -0.05 0.73
C TYR A 45 1.38 1.23 0.75
N ALA A 46 1.53 1.84 1.93
CA ALA A 46 2.35 3.04 2.10
C ALA A 46 3.82 2.78 1.74
N LEU A 47 4.42 1.69 2.24
CA LEU A 47 5.80 1.31 1.90
C LEU A 47 6.01 1.15 0.40
N GLY A 48 5.03 0.60 -0.33
CA GLY A 48 5.08 0.53 -1.80
C GLY A 48 5.05 1.89 -2.47
N ALA A 49 4.21 2.80 -1.98
CA ALA A 49 4.16 4.17 -2.49
C ALA A 49 5.50 4.89 -2.28
N TYR A 50 6.07 4.83 -1.08
CA TYR A 50 7.37 5.44 -0.77
C TYR A 50 8.53 4.79 -1.53
N ALA A 51 8.54 3.46 -1.64
CA ALA A 51 9.52 2.75 -2.47
C ALA A 51 9.43 3.17 -3.93
N SER A 52 8.22 3.33 -4.47
CA SER A 52 8.01 3.81 -5.85
C SER A 52 8.58 5.22 -6.04
N VAL A 53 8.36 6.12 -5.08
CA VAL A 53 8.93 7.48 -5.10
C VAL A 53 10.45 7.44 -5.11
N GLU A 54 11.08 6.66 -4.22
CA GLU A 54 12.54 6.53 -4.18
C GLU A 54 13.09 5.92 -5.47
N ILE A 55 12.53 4.79 -5.92
CA ILE A 55 12.99 4.13 -7.15
C ILE A 55 12.84 5.06 -8.36
N THR A 56 11.76 5.83 -8.42
CA THR A 56 11.55 6.81 -9.51
C THR A 56 12.64 7.87 -9.53
N LYS A 57 13.14 8.32 -8.37
CA LYS A 57 14.23 9.32 -8.30
C LYS A 57 15.53 8.81 -8.91
N TYR A 58 15.85 7.51 -8.76
CA TYR A 58 17.14 6.95 -9.17
C TYR A 58 17.09 6.22 -10.53
N LEU A 59 16.01 5.49 -10.80
CA LEU A 59 15.88 4.60 -11.97
C LEU A 59 14.78 5.07 -12.94
N GLY A 60 14.00 6.09 -12.58
CA GLY A 60 12.88 6.58 -13.36
C GLY A 60 11.59 5.77 -13.17
N PHE A 61 10.52 6.25 -13.79
CA PHE A 61 9.16 5.71 -13.59
C PHE A 61 8.99 4.27 -14.07
N GLY A 62 9.54 3.92 -15.23
CA GLY A 62 9.38 2.59 -15.83
C GLY A 62 9.82 1.46 -14.89
N PRO A 63 11.07 1.49 -14.38
CA PRO A 63 11.52 0.53 -13.38
C PRO A 63 10.74 0.58 -12.07
N ALA A 64 10.32 1.76 -11.60
CA ALA A 64 9.55 1.91 -10.37
C ALA A 64 8.22 1.14 -10.38
N VAL A 65 7.52 1.12 -11.52
CA VAL A 65 6.25 0.39 -11.70
C VAL A 65 6.40 -1.11 -11.44
N VAL A 66 7.57 -1.69 -11.74
CA VAL A 66 7.81 -3.13 -11.58
C VAL A 66 8.52 -3.44 -10.26
N ILE A 67 9.56 -2.68 -9.93
CA ILE A 67 10.43 -2.97 -8.78
C ILE A 67 9.69 -2.70 -7.45
N SER A 68 8.87 -1.64 -7.37
CA SER A 68 8.13 -1.33 -6.14
C SER A 68 7.19 -2.47 -5.70
N PRO A 69 6.24 -2.94 -6.54
CA PRO A 69 5.34 -4.03 -6.13
C PRO A 69 6.08 -5.33 -5.85
N LEU A 70 7.19 -5.63 -6.56
CA LEU A 70 8.03 -6.80 -6.25
C LEU A 70 8.71 -6.68 -4.88
N ALA A 71 9.22 -5.50 -4.55
CA ALA A 71 9.83 -5.25 -3.24
C ALA A 71 8.80 -5.40 -2.11
N VAL A 72 7.60 -4.85 -2.27
CA VAL A 72 6.52 -5.01 -1.28
C VAL A 72 6.02 -6.45 -1.22
N ALA A 73 5.91 -7.15 -2.34
CA ALA A 73 5.53 -8.56 -2.36
C ALA A 73 6.55 -9.40 -1.59
N LEU A 74 7.84 -9.14 -1.77
CA LEU A 74 8.90 -9.81 -1.02
C LEU A 74 8.78 -9.52 0.48
N LEU A 75 8.57 -8.26 0.88
CA LEU A 75 8.33 -7.88 2.28
C LEU A 75 7.08 -8.57 2.85
N GLY A 76 6.00 -8.66 2.07
CA GLY A 76 4.78 -9.36 2.44
C GLY A 76 5.02 -10.87 2.64
N ILE A 77 5.80 -11.52 1.78
CA ILE A 77 6.18 -12.93 1.92
C ILE A 77 6.99 -13.15 3.20
N LEU A 78 7.95 -12.27 3.49
CA LEU A 78 8.74 -12.34 4.72
C LEU A 78 7.85 -12.16 5.95
N PHE A 79 6.98 -11.15 5.93
CA PHE A 79 6.02 -10.88 7.01
C PHE A 79 5.07 -12.05 7.26
N GLU A 80 4.49 -12.60 6.19
CA GLU A 80 3.61 -13.76 6.24
C GLU A 80 4.34 -14.96 6.85
N ARG A 81 5.53 -15.28 6.34
CA ARG A 81 6.31 -16.45 6.76
C ARG A 81 6.79 -16.35 8.20
N PHE A 82 7.26 -15.18 8.63
CA PHE A 82 7.89 -15.02 9.93
C PHE A 82 6.92 -14.54 11.01
N ILE A 83 5.83 -13.84 10.68
CA ILE A 83 4.93 -13.28 11.69
C ILE A 83 3.58 -13.96 11.59
N LEU A 84 2.83 -13.72 10.51
CA LEU A 84 1.41 -14.12 10.46
C LEU A 84 1.18 -15.62 10.61
N ARG A 85 1.99 -16.48 9.97
CA ARG A 85 1.83 -17.94 10.09
C ARG A 85 1.83 -18.46 11.53
N ARG A 86 2.47 -17.75 12.46
CA ARG A 86 2.49 -18.13 13.88
C ARG A 86 1.16 -17.87 14.59
N PHE A 87 0.33 -16.98 14.04
CA PHE A 87 -0.93 -16.54 14.62
C PHE A 87 -2.17 -17.12 13.92
N TYR A 88 -2.01 -17.95 12.88
CA TYR A 88 -3.13 -18.57 12.17
C TYR A 88 -3.99 -19.47 13.07
N ASN A 89 -3.38 -20.11 14.06
CA ASN A 89 -4.08 -20.97 15.04
C ASN A 89 -4.30 -20.27 16.38
N ALA A 90 -3.93 -19.00 16.50
CA ALA A 90 -4.07 -18.23 17.73
C ALA A 90 -5.44 -17.52 17.78
N ASP A 91 -5.78 -16.95 18.94
CA ASP A 91 -6.95 -16.09 19.06
C ASP A 91 -6.86 -14.92 18.05
N PRO A 92 -7.91 -14.65 17.25
CA PRO A 92 -7.93 -13.53 16.30
C PRO A 92 -7.52 -12.17 16.90
N ILE A 93 -7.80 -11.95 18.18
CA ILE A 93 -7.43 -10.71 18.89
C ILE A 93 -5.90 -10.56 18.95
N LEU A 94 -5.15 -11.65 19.09
CA LEU A 94 -3.69 -11.61 19.12
C LEU A 94 -3.12 -11.18 17.76
N SER A 95 -3.71 -11.65 16.66
CA SER A 95 -3.28 -11.18 15.33
C SER A 95 -3.59 -9.70 15.13
N LEU A 96 -4.76 -9.24 15.57
CA LEU A 96 -5.11 -7.82 15.52
C LEU A 96 -4.09 -6.97 16.30
N LEU A 97 -3.75 -7.39 17.51
CA LEU A 97 -2.77 -6.70 18.36
C LEU A 97 -1.38 -6.63 17.70
N VAL A 98 -0.89 -7.75 17.18
CA VAL A 98 0.42 -7.84 16.53
C VAL A 98 0.46 -7.02 15.24
N THR A 99 -0.56 -7.12 14.40
CA THR A 99 -0.63 -6.38 13.14
C THR A 99 -0.85 -4.88 13.38
N PHE A 100 -1.58 -4.49 14.41
CA PHE A 100 -1.67 -3.08 14.83
C PHE A 100 -0.31 -2.55 15.32
N GLY A 101 0.38 -3.29 16.19
CA GLY A 101 1.71 -2.90 16.66
C GLY A 101 2.72 -2.74 15.50
N LEU A 102 2.67 -3.66 14.53
CA LEU A 102 3.50 -3.58 13.34
C LEU A 102 3.12 -2.41 12.43
N ALA A 103 1.82 -2.10 12.29
CA ALA A 103 1.36 -0.92 11.58
C ALA A 103 1.94 0.36 12.19
N MET A 104 1.91 0.48 13.53
CA MET A 104 2.47 1.63 14.25
C MET A 104 3.99 1.74 14.07
N VAL A 105 4.72 0.62 14.18
CA VAL A 105 6.18 0.61 13.95
C VAL A 105 6.51 1.01 12.52
N ALA A 106 5.78 0.49 11.53
CA ALA A 106 5.96 0.83 10.13
C ALA A 106 5.64 2.31 9.86
N GLU A 107 4.56 2.83 10.44
CA GLU A 107 4.20 4.25 10.35
C GLU A 107 5.32 5.14 10.90
N GLN A 108 5.84 4.84 12.09
CA GLN A 108 6.94 5.61 12.68
C GLN A 108 8.22 5.48 11.85
N THR A 109 8.51 4.30 11.31
CA THR A 109 9.66 4.08 10.43
C THR A 109 9.56 4.95 9.17
N ILE A 110 8.38 5.00 8.55
CA ILE A 110 8.12 5.85 7.39
C ILE A 110 8.34 7.33 7.75
N ARG A 111 7.80 7.77 8.89
CA ARG A 111 7.97 9.17 9.36
C ARG A 111 9.43 9.52 9.63
N ILE A 112 10.23 8.59 10.13
CA ILE A 112 11.66 8.81 10.39
C ILE A 112 12.44 8.92 9.08
N VAL A 113 12.13 8.09 8.08
CA VAL A 113 12.89 8.03 6.81
C VAL A 113 12.47 9.13 5.84
N TRP A 114 11.17 9.40 5.69
CA TRP A 114 10.62 10.33 4.69
C TRP A 114 10.03 11.62 5.28
N GLY A 115 9.94 11.72 6.60
CA GLY A 115 9.30 12.84 7.28
C GLY A 115 7.81 12.64 7.50
N ALA A 116 7.21 13.56 8.27
CA ALA A 116 5.78 13.53 8.57
C ALA A 116 4.89 14.09 7.44
N ALA A 117 5.48 14.86 6.52
CA ALA A 117 4.75 15.45 5.40
C ALA A 117 4.64 14.42 4.24
N PRO A 118 3.46 14.26 3.63
CA PRO A 118 3.30 13.38 2.47
C PRO A 118 4.18 13.85 1.31
N LEU A 119 4.85 12.90 0.66
CA LEU A 119 5.62 13.18 -0.55
C LEU A 119 4.69 13.19 -1.77
N SER A 120 4.82 14.22 -2.60
CA SER A 120 4.10 14.30 -3.88
C SER A 120 4.88 13.56 -4.96
N ALA A 121 4.28 12.53 -5.55
CA ALA A 121 4.81 11.88 -6.75
C ALA A 121 4.36 12.68 -7.99
N SER A 122 5.31 13.18 -8.78
CA SER A 122 4.98 13.87 -10.03
C SER A 122 4.72 12.87 -11.16
N ILE A 123 3.68 13.14 -11.95
CA ILE A 123 3.42 12.39 -13.20
C ILE A 123 4.64 12.54 -14.12
N PRO A 124 5.18 11.43 -14.68
CA PRO A 124 6.29 11.49 -15.62
C PRO A 124 5.96 12.37 -16.82
N PRO A 125 6.94 13.08 -17.41
CA PRO A 125 6.70 13.99 -18.53
C PRO A 125 6.03 13.35 -19.75
N VAL A 126 6.23 12.04 -19.94
CA VAL A 126 5.66 11.26 -21.06
C VAL A 126 4.14 11.11 -20.96
N PHE A 127 3.56 11.26 -19.76
CA PHE A 127 2.13 11.09 -19.50
C PHE A 127 1.43 12.38 -19.04
N ARG A 128 2.11 13.53 -19.11
CA ARG A 128 1.49 14.85 -18.93
C ARG A 128 0.89 15.32 -20.25
#